data_AF-A0A1T4NMH3-F1
#
_entry.id   AF-A0A1T4NMH3-F1
#
_cell.length_a   1.000
_cell.length_b   1.000
_cell.length_c   1.000
_cell.angle_alpha   90.00
_cell.angle_beta   90.00
_cell.angle_gamma   90.00
#
_symmetry.space_group_name_H-M   'P 1'
#
loop_
_entity.id
_entity.type
_entity.pdbx_description
1 polymer ?
#
loop_
_entity_poly.entity_id
_entity_poly.type
_entity_poly.pdbx_seq_one_letter_code
_entity_poly.pdbx_strand_id
1 'polypeptide(L)'
;MGNFQAITCQGCGRQIMDLEFFNNTKTVCNRCANASSKEKRLTKKSKLNKNKLSKKENRVHIDNPLAANKLKKIIIYTLKELYSDTNQIVILCIGTDRSTGDALGPLIGSKLTRLITTNIPVFGTLDEPVHARNLQEQIELIEQEYFNPFILAIDAGLGKNSSVGSVTVKPGPLKPGSGVNKDLPPIGDMHITGLVNIGGYMEYMVLQSTRLSLVFKMAKLISRGINWSIRSVNYIN
;
A
#
# COMPACT_ATOMS: atom_id res chain seq x y z
N MET A 1 -24.75 -0.35 -32.33
CA MET A 1 -24.70 0.20 -30.96
C MET A 1 -25.22 -0.88 -30.03
N GLY A 2 -24.36 -1.55 -29.26
CA GLY A 2 -24.77 -2.63 -28.37
C GLY A 2 -25.51 -2.06 -27.16
N ASN A 3 -26.72 -2.53 -26.90
CA ASN A 3 -27.44 -2.24 -25.66
C ASN A 3 -26.70 -2.90 -24.48
N PHE A 4 -25.87 -2.14 -23.77
CA PHE A 4 -25.34 -2.57 -22.48
C PHE A 4 -26.50 -2.52 -21.46
N GLN A 5 -27.08 -3.67 -21.13
CA GLN A 5 -27.98 -3.76 -19.98
C GLN A 5 -27.14 -3.62 -18.70
N ALA A 6 -27.31 -2.50 -18.01
CA ALA A 6 -26.74 -2.32 -16.69
C ALA A 6 -27.31 -3.39 -15.73
N ILE A 7 -26.42 -4.19 -15.15
CA ILE A 7 -26.81 -5.27 -14.23
C ILE A 7 -26.83 -4.70 -12.81
N THR A 8 -27.92 -4.88 -12.07
CA THR A 8 -28.00 -4.42 -10.67
C THR A 8 -27.30 -5.40 -9.74
N CYS A 9 -26.37 -4.89 -8.92
CA CYS A 9 -25.72 -5.64 -7.85
C CYS A 9 -26.74 -6.09 -6.81
N GLN A 10 -26.87 -7.40 -6.59
CA GLN A 10 -27.77 -7.97 -5.58
C GLN A 10 -27.36 -7.67 -4.13
N GLY A 11 -26.14 -7.18 -3.89
CA GLY A 11 -25.65 -6.86 -2.55
C GLY A 11 -25.86 -5.40 -2.13
N CYS A 12 -25.79 -4.44 -3.06
CA CYS A 12 -25.89 -3.01 -2.75
C CYS A 12 -26.80 -2.19 -3.67
N GLY A 13 -27.43 -2.83 -4.67
CA GLY A 13 -28.37 -2.17 -5.59
C GLY A 13 -27.73 -1.25 -6.63
N ARG A 14 -26.39 -1.15 -6.70
CA ARG A 14 -25.71 -0.33 -7.72
C ARG A 14 -25.75 -0.98 -9.11
N GLN A 15 -25.81 -0.15 -10.15
CA GLN A 15 -25.63 -0.61 -11.53
C GLN A 15 -24.16 -0.97 -11.80
N ILE A 16 -23.95 -2.13 -12.39
CA ILE A 16 -22.67 -2.66 -12.86
C ILE A 16 -22.66 -2.53 -14.38
N MET A 17 -21.67 -1.82 -14.91
CA MET A 17 -21.49 -1.64 -16.35
C MET A 17 -20.49 -2.64 -16.96
N ASP A 18 -19.68 -3.30 -16.13
CA ASP A 18 -18.68 -4.27 -16.57
C ASP A 18 -19.24 -5.70 -16.57
N LEU A 19 -19.20 -6.34 -17.75
CA LEU A 19 -19.69 -7.69 -18.02
C LEU A 19 -18.83 -8.81 -17.39
N GLU A 20 -17.71 -8.49 -16.74
CA GLU A 20 -16.68 -9.47 -16.37
C GLU A 20 -16.92 -10.20 -15.04
N PHE A 21 -17.97 -9.86 -14.28
CA PHE A 21 -18.21 -10.46 -12.96
C PHE A 21 -19.48 -11.32 -12.91
N PHE A 22 -19.34 -12.56 -13.39
CA PHE A 22 -20.22 -13.68 -13.02
C PHE A 22 -19.53 -14.54 -11.97
N ASN A 23 -19.78 -14.25 -10.70
CA ASN A 23 -19.52 -15.25 -9.66
C ASN A 23 -20.69 -16.23 -9.70
N ASN A 24 -20.41 -17.53 -9.83
CA ASN A 24 -21.25 -18.58 -10.43
C ASN A 24 -22.64 -18.87 -9.80
N THR A 25 -23.20 -17.98 -8.97
CA THR A 25 -24.59 -18.06 -8.47
C THR A 25 -25.27 -16.70 -8.21
N LYS A 26 -24.58 -15.55 -8.19
CA LYS A 26 -25.16 -14.20 -7.91
C LYS A 26 -24.38 -13.06 -8.58
N THR A 27 -25.10 -12.08 -9.15
CA THR A 27 -24.54 -10.83 -9.70
C THR A 27 -24.27 -9.83 -8.57
N VAL A 28 -23.03 -9.80 -8.08
CA VAL A 28 -22.56 -8.89 -7.03
C VAL A 28 -21.33 -8.11 -7.49
N CYS A 29 -21.27 -6.81 -7.18
CA CYS A 29 -20.11 -5.99 -7.52
C CYS A 29 -18.89 -6.34 -6.66
N ASN A 30 -17.70 -5.95 -7.13
CA ASN A 30 -16.44 -6.17 -6.42
C ASN A 30 -16.50 -5.71 -4.97
N ARG A 31 -17.05 -4.53 -4.70
CA ARG A 31 -17.22 -4.03 -3.32
C ARG A 31 -17.97 -5.01 -2.41
N CYS A 32 -19.09 -5.54 -2.88
CA CYS A 32 -19.89 -6.49 -2.10
C CYS A 32 -19.18 -7.84 -1.94
N ALA A 33 -18.55 -8.33 -3.01
CA ALA A 33 -17.81 -9.59 -2.95
C ALA A 33 -16.54 -9.48 -2.08
N ASN A 34 -15.90 -8.32 -2.08
CA ASN A 34 -14.76 -7.97 -1.25
C ASN A 34 -15.14 -7.92 0.23
N ALA A 35 -16.30 -7.36 0.58
CA ALA A 35 -16.80 -7.34 1.95
C ALA A 35 -16.91 -8.76 2.54
N SER A 36 -17.55 -9.69 1.82
CA SER A 36 -17.65 -11.10 2.24
C SER A 36 -16.29 -11.82 2.28
N SER A 37 -15.35 -11.44 1.42
CA SER A 37 -13.99 -12.01 1.38
C SER A 37 -13.11 -11.48 2.52
N LYS A 38 -13.29 -10.21 2.92
CA LYS A 38 -12.58 -9.55 4.03
C LYS A 38 -12.87 -10.25 5.35
N GLU A 39 -14.14 -10.59 5.63
CA GLU A 39 -14.53 -11.34 6.84
C GLU A 39 -13.85 -12.73 6.93
N LYS A 40 -13.76 -13.44 5.80
CA LYS A 40 -13.03 -14.72 5.71
C LYS A 40 -11.52 -14.56 5.89
N ARG A 41 -10.93 -13.44 5.42
CA ARG A 41 -9.50 -13.12 5.64
C ARG A 41 -9.20 -12.75 7.08
N LEU A 42 -10.05 -11.96 7.73
CA LEU A 42 -9.91 -11.57 9.15
C LEU A 42 -9.93 -12.80 10.07
N THR A 43 -10.81 -13.77 9.79
CA THR A 43 -10.90 -15.05 10.52
C THR A 43 -9.74 -16.01 10.23
N LYS A 44 -9.10 -15.94 9.04
CA LYS A 44 -7.91 -16.74 8.70
C LYS A 44 -6.60 -16.11 9.23
N LYS A 45 -6.49 -14.76 9.24
CA LYS A 45 -5.34 -14.01 9.78
C LYS A 45 -5.20 -14.15 11.30
N SER A 46 -6.29 -14.35 12.05
CA SER A 46 -6.23 -14.62 13.50
C SER A 46 -5.56 -15.96 13.85
N LYS A 47 -5.46 -16.89 12.89
CA LYS A 47 -4.74 -18.17 13.01
C LYS A 47 -3.31 -18.14 12.48
N LEU A 48 -2.86 -17.03 11.86
CA LEU A 48 -1.48 -16.90 11.40
C LEU A 48 -0.56 -16.63 12.60
N ASN A 49 0.42 -17.49 12.79
CA ASN A 49 1.28 -17.50 13.98
C ASN A 49 2.16 -16.23 14.04
N LYS A 50 1.70 -15.18 14.72
CA LYS A 50 2.43 -13.90 14.91
C LYS A 50 3.87 -14.08 15.41
N ASN A 51 4.14 -15.20 16.09
CA ASN A 51 5.46 -15.57 16.62
C ASN A 51 6.52 -15.91 15.56
N LYS A 52 6.15 -16.23 14.31
CA LYS A 52 7.12 -16.56 13.25
C LYS A 52 7.69 -15.31 12.55
N LEU A 53 6.89 -14.24 12.45
CA LEU A 53 7.32 -12.96 11.84
C LEU A 53 8.07 -12.03 12.81
N SER A 54 7.88 -12.16 14.13
CA SER A 54 8.50 -11.25 15.12
C SER A 54 10.01 -11.45 15.32
N LYS A 55 10.57 -12.58 14.89
CA LYS A 55 12.00 -12.91 15.08
C LYS A 55 12.94 -12.46 13.95
N LYS A 56 12.43 -12.00 12.79
CA LYS A 56 13.27 -11.58 11.65
C LYS A 56 13.30 -10.07 11.50
N GLU A 57 14.48 -9.55 11.18
CA GLU A 57 14.72 -8.12 10.94
C GLU A 57 13.86 -7.64 9.77
N ASN A 58 12.85 -6.82 10.08
CA ASN A 58 11.87 -6.29 9.13
C ASN A 58 12.13 -4.83 8.75
N ARG A 59 13.37 -4.40 8.97
CA ARG A 59 13.80 -3.01 8.89
C ARG A 59 15.14 -2.91 8.18
N VAL A 60 15.32 -1.85 7.41
CA VAL A 60 16.55 -1.57 6.69
C VAL A 60 16.87 -0.08 6.82
N HIS A 61 18.12 0.26 7.10
CA HIS A 61 18.60 1.64 7.09
C HIS A 61 19.02 2.06 5.69
N ILE A 62 18.76 3.31 5.30
CA ILE A 62 19.10 3.87 3.99
C ILE A 62 20.61 3.85 3.69
N ASP A 63 21.44 4.02 4.72
CA ASP A 63 22.90 4.03 4.59
C ASP A 63 23.50 2.63 4.43
N ASN A 64 22.69 1.56 4.54
CA ASN A 64 23.20 0.22 4.29
C ASN A 64 23.47 0.05 2.77
N PRO A 65 24.70 -0.30 2.33
CA PRO A 65 25.01 -0.45 0.91
C PRO A 65 24.17 -1.51 0.20
N LEU A 66 23.67 -2.50 0.96
CA LEU A 66 22.80 -3.57 0.48
C LEU A 66 21.32 -3.32 0.81
N ALA A 67 20.95 -2.09 1.14
CA ALA A 67 19.60 -1.73 1.59
C ALA A 67 18.53 -2.22 0.62
N ALA A 68 18.69 -1.98 -0.68
CA ALA A 68 17.71 -2.38 -1.68
C ALA A 68 17.57 -3.91 -1.78
N ASN A 69 18.66 -4.66 -1.66
CA ASN A 69 18.65 -6.13 -1.66
C ASN A 69 18.00 -6.69 -0.39
N LYS A 70 18.30 -6.11 0.77
CA LYS A 70 17.65 -6.49 2.04
C LYS A 70 16.15 -6.20 1.99
N LEU A 71 15.77 -5.00 1.53
CA LEU A 71 14.37 -4.60 1.40
C LEU A 71 13.62 -5.52 0.44
N LYS A 72 14.22 -5.86 -0.71
CA LYS A 72 13.69 -6.86 -1.64
C LYS A 72 13.36 -8.18 -0.92
N LYS A 73 14.33 -8.74 -0.19
CA LYS A 73 14.17 -10.01 0.54
C LYS A 73 13.04 -9.95 1.55
N ILE A 74 12.94 -8.86 2.32
CA ILE A 74 11.89 -8.67 3.31
C ILE A 74 10.52 -8.59 2.61
N ILE A 75 10.39 -7.81 1.54
CA ILE A 75 9.14 -7.69 0.78
C ILE A 75 8.71 -9.04 0.20
N ILE A 76 9.62 -9.79 -0.44
CA ILE A 76 9.29 -11.12 -0.99
C ILE A 76 8.84 -12.07 0.11
N TYR A 77 9.53 -12.06 1.25
CA TYR A 77 9.16 -12.92 2.38
C TYR A 77 7.76 -12.58 2.89
N THR A 78 7.46 -11.29 3.10
CA THR A 78 6.14 -10.86 3.55
C THR A 78 5.05 -11.13 2.51
N LEU A 79 5.33 -10.94 1.22
CA LEU A 79 4.41 -11.28 0.14
C LEU A 79 4.09 -12.77 0.14
N LYS A 80 5.10 -13.67 0.16
CA LYS A 80 4.88 -15.13 0.13
C LYS A 80 4.01 -15.65 1.28
N GLU A 81 4.02 -14.98 2.44
CA GLU A 81 3.22 -15.39 3.60
C GLU A 81 1.76 -14.87 3.54
N LEU A 82 1.50 -13.81 2.78
CA LEU A 82 0.20 -13.11 2.82
C LEU A 82 -0.55 -13.14 1.47
N TYR A 83 0.18 -13.25 0.38
CA TYR A 83 -0.33 -13.20 -0.99
C TYR A 83 -0.84 -14.57 -1.45
N SER A 84 -1.88 -14.55 -2.26
CA SER A 84 -2.42 -15.71 -2.97
C SER A 84 -2.56 -15.31 -4.43
N ASP A 85 -2.28 -16.22 -5.36
CA ASP A 85 -2.26 -15.92 -6.81
C ASP A 85 -3.60 -15.44 -7.38
N THR A 86 -4.67 -15.62 -6.61
CA THR A 86 -6.02 -15.10 -6.90
C THR A 86 -6.21 -13.63 -6.57
N ASN A 87 -5.19 -12.93 -6.04
CA ASN A 87 -5.27 -11.53 -5.65
C ASN A 87 -4.56 -10.62 -6.64
N GLN A 88 -5.23 -9.56 -7.08
CA GLN A 88 -4.55 -8.49 -7.81
C GLN A 88 -3.78 -7.59 -6.84
N ILE A 89 -2.48 -7.38 -7.07
CA ILE A 89 -1.68 -6.46 -6.24
C ILE A 89 -2.05 -5.03 -6.61
N VAL A 90 -2.31 -4.20 -5.61
CA VAL A 90 -2.52 -2.74 -5.74
C VAL A 90 -1.53 -2.03 -4.82
N ILE A 91 -0.83 -1.02 -5.35
CA ILE A 91 0.10 -0.21 -4.57
C ILE A 91 -0.57 1.11 -4.23
N LEU A 92 -0.67 1.44 -2.95
CA LEU A 92 -1.25 2.68 -2.45
C LEU A 92 -0.18 3.50 -1.73
N CYS A 93 0.26 4.58 -2.36
CA CYS A 93 1.24 5.50 -1.80
C CYS A 93 0.52 6.69 -1.15
N ILE A 94 0.70 6.86 0.15
CA ILE A 94 0.02 7.86 0.96
C ILE A 94 0.99 9.01 1.25
N GLY A 95 0.49 10.23 1.09
CA GLY A 95 1.20 11.47 1.37
C GLY A 95 0.77 12.63 0.47
N THR A 96 1.41 13.79 0.64
CA THR A 96 1.22 14.96 -0.22
C THR A 96 2.57 15.56 -0.63
N ASP A 97 2.62 16.07 -1.84
CA ASP A 97 3.70 16.90 -2.40
C ASP A 97 3.84 18.27 -1.70
N ARG A 98 2.84 18.71 -0.94
CA ARG A 98 2.83 20.01 -0.22
C ARG A 98 3.62 20.04 1.09
N SER A 99 4.17 18.90 1.52
CA SER A 99 4.98 18.77 2.74
C SER A 99 6.16 17.87 2.44
N THR A 100 7.39 18.35 2.67
CA THR A 100 8.59 17.62 2.24
C THR A 100 8.70 16.24 2.86
N GLY A 101 8.37 16.10 4.15
CA GLY A 101 8.36 14.82 4.86
C GLY A 101 7.24 13.88 4.42
N ASP A 102 6.09 14.44 4.04
CA ASP A 102 4.93 13.67 3.58
C ASP A 102 4.98 13.33 2.08
N ALA A 103 5.91 13.94 1.33
CA ALA A 103 6.06 13.70 -0.11
C ALA A 103 6.63 12.31 -0.44
N LEU A 104 7.02 11.51 0.57
CA LEU A 104 7.60 10.18 0.36
C LEU A 104 6.70 9.29 -0.50
N GLY A 105 5.41 9.18 -0.15
CA GLY A 105 4.44 8.38 -0.89
C GLY A 105 4.34 8.81 -2.36
N PRO A 106 3.91 10.04 -2.66
CA PRO A 106 3.83 10.56 -4.03
C PRO A 106 5.12 10.38 -4.86
N LEU A 107 6.29 10.60 -4.24
CA LEU A 107 7.59 10.38 -4.89
C LEU A 107 7.84 8.91 -5.23
N ILE A 108 7.42 7.99 -4.38
CA ILE A 108 7.50 6.55 -4.64
C ILE A 108 6.53 6.17 -5.75
N GLY A 109 5.27 6.62 -5.68
CA GLY A 109 4.24 6.33 -6.67
C GLY A 109 4.67 6.73 -8.07
N SER A 110 5.06 8.00 -8.26
CA SER A 110 5.55 8.49 -9.57
C SER A 110 6.77 7.72 -10.09
N LYS A 111 7.64 7.22 -9.21
CA LYS A 111 8.76 6.37 -9.63
C LYS A 111 8.30 4.97 -10.03
N LEU A 112 7.37 4.38 -9.28
CA LEU A 112 6.87 3.04 -9.54
C LEU A 112 6.09 2.98 -10.86
N THR A 113 5.26 3.97 -11.16
CA THR A 113 4.53 4.06 -12.44
C THR A 113 5.47 4.02 -13.66
N ARG A 114 6.72 4.48 -13.51
CA ARG A 114 7.74 4.43 -14.58
C ARG A 114 8.57 3.14 -14.58
N LEU A 115 8.73 2.51 -13.42
CA LEU A 115 9.64 1.37 -13.22
C LEU A 115 8.95 0.02 -13.39
N ILE A 116 7.68 -0.08 -13.00
CA ILE A 116 6.89 -1.30 -13.06
C ILE A 116 6.33 -1.41 -14.48
N THR A 117 6.73 -2.46 -15.19
CA THR A 117 6.27 -2.74 -16.56
C THR A 117 5.08 -3.69 -16.61
N THR A 118 4.63 -4.17 -15.45
CA THR A 118 3.47 -5.06 -15.30
C THR A 118 2.21 -4.26 -14.97
N ASN A 119 1.03 -4.84 -15.23
CA ASN A 119 -0.26 -4.22 -14.97
C ASN A 119 -0.63 -4.19 -13.46
N ILE A 120 0.20 -3.54 -12.65
CA ILE A 120 -0.01 -3.33 -11.21
C ILE A 120 -0.44 -1.87 -11.03
N PRO A 121 -1.69 -1.63 -10.60
CA PRO A 121 -2.18 -0.29 -10.32
C PRO A 121 -1.37 0.39 -9.20
N VAL A 122 -1.02 1.65 -9.43
CA VAL A 122 -0.30 2.51 -8.47
C VAL A 122 -1.12 3.76 -8.21
N PHE A 123 -1.62 3.90 -6.99
CA PHE A 123 -2.33 5.08 -6.51
C PHE A 123 -1.39 5.96 -5.67
N GLY A 124 -1.54 7.27 -5.78
CA GLY A 124 -0.73 8.24 -5.04
C GLY A 124 0.58 8.56 -5.73
N THR A 125 0.50 9.36 -6.79
CA THR A 125 1.65 9.92 -7.49
C THR A 125 1.84 11.39 -7.11
N LEU A 126 2.89 12.05 -7.61
CA LEU A 126 3.02 13.50 -7.52
C LEU A 126 1.89 14.23 -8.27
N ASP A 127 1.44 13.69 -9.39
CA ASP A 127 0.38 14.29 -10.20
C ASP A 127 -1.00 14.06 -9.55
N GLU A 128 -1.19 12.90 -8.94
CA GLU A 128 -2.43 12.49 -8.27
C GLU A 128 -2.13 11.95 -6.85
N PRO A 129 -1.90 12.83 -5.86
CA PRO A 129 -1.55 12.42 -4.50
C PRO A 129 -2.75 11.84 -3.75
N VAL A 130 -2.48 10.82 -2.92
CA VAL A 130 -3.46 10.29 -1.97
C VAL A 130 -3.08 10.69 -0.57
N HIS A 131 -3.91 11.51 0.06
CA HIS A 131 -3.68 12.10 1.37
C HIS A 131 -4.90 11.94 2.28
N ALA A 132 -4.79 12.36 3.54
CA ALA A 132 -5.82 12.21 4.56
C ALA A 132 -7.25 12.66 4.15
N ARG A 133 -7.40 13.62 3.23
CA ARG A 133 -8.71 14.15 2.83
C ARG A 133 -9.44 13.33 1.76
N ASN A 134 -8.71 12.59 0.92
CA ASN A 134 -9.28 11.79 -0.19
C ASN A 134 -9.02 10.28 -0.01
N LEU A 135 -8.31 9.87 1.05
CA LEU A 135 -7.96 8.46 1.28
C LEU A 135 -9.19 7.54 1.28
N GLN A 136 -10.28 7.91 1.95
CA GLN A 136 -11.49 7.10 2.02
C GLN A 136 -12.08 6.85 0.62
N GLU A 137 -12.19 7.90 -0.19
CA GLU A 137 -12.68 7.81 -1.57
C GLU A 137 -11.78 6.92 -2.43
N GLN A 138 -10.47 7.04 -2.29
CA GLN A 138 -9.49 6.22 -3.02
C GLN A 138 -9.55 4.75 -2.62
N ILE A 139 -9.78 4.45 -1.33
CA ILE A 139 -10.00 3.07 -0.87
C ILE A 139 -11.29 2.51 -1.51
N GLU A 140 -12.36 3.30 -1.53
CA GLU A 140 -13.63 2.88 -2.13
C GLU A 140 -13.52 2.65 -3.63
N LEU A 141 -12.71 3.45 -4.34
CA LEU A 141 -12.40 3.27 -5.75
C LEU A 141 -11.67 1.95 -5.98
N ILE A 142 -10.59 1.70 -5.22
CA ILE A 142 -9.83 0.44 -5.28
C ILE A 142 -10.73 -0.78 -5.04
N GLU A 143 -11.63 -0.72 -4.05
CA GLU A 143 -12.54 -1.83 -3.73
C GLU A 143 -13.64 -2.04 -4.78
N GLN A 144 -13.91 -1.02 -5.61
CA GLN A 144 -14.86 -1.11 -6.72
C GLN A 144 -14.19 -1.64 -7.99
N GLU A 145 -13.00 -1.15 -8.32
CA GLU A 145 -12.28 -1.54 -9.53
C GLU A 145 -11.68 -2.94 -9.43
N TYR A 146 -11.12 -3.31 -8.27
CA TYR A 146 -10.34 -4.54 -8.15
C TYR A 146 -11.05 -5.59 -7.29
N PHE A 147 -11.09 -6.82 -7.81
CA PHE A 147 -11.59 -7.96 -7.06
C PHE A 147 -10.51 -8.52 -6.13
N ASN A 148 -10.86 -8.61 -4.85
CA ASN A 148 -10.04 -9.10 -3.76
C ASN A 148 -8.61 -8.55 -3.82
N PRO A 149 -8.39 -7.23 -3.80
CA PRO A 149 -7.07 -6.66 -3.99
C PRO A 149 -6.15 -7.03 -2.82
N PHE A 150 -4.88 -7.27 -3.12
CA PHE A 150 -3.80 -7.27 -2.14
C PHE A 150 -3.20 -5.87 -2.09
N ILE A 151 -3.48 -5.11 -1.03
CA ILE A 151 -3.08 -3.71 -0.96
C ILE A 151 -1.72 -3.58 -0.26
N LEU A 152 -0.71 -3.09 -0.97
CA LEU A 152 0.56 -2.64 -0.42
C LEU A 152 0.48 -1.14 -0.11
N ALA A 153 0.28 -0.80 1.16
CA ALA A 153 0.22 0.60 1.62
C ALA A 153 1.63 1.14 1.90
N ILE A 154 1.90 2.38 1.51
CA ILE A 154 3.20 3.04 1.68
C ILE A 154 2.97 4.41 2.29
N ASP A 155 3.68 4.74 3.36
CA ASP A 155 3.52 6.02 4.07
C ASP A 155 4.84 6.52 4.67
N ALA A 156 4.90 7.82 4.93
CA ALA A 156 5.94 8.42 5.75
C ALA A 156 5.55 8.36 7.23
N GLY A 157 6.56 8.24 8.09
CA GLY A 157 6.37 8.27 9.52
C GLY A 157 7.48 9.02 10.23
N LEU A 158 7.22 9.32 11.49
CA LEU A 158 8.21 9.90 12.39
C LEU A 158 8.65 8.86 13.42
N GLY A 159 9.88 8.96 13.88
CA GLY A 159 10.46 7.97 14.79
C GLY A 159 11.48 8.54 15.76
N LYS A 160 12.22 7.67 16.44
CA LYS A 160 13.36 8.09 17.28
C LYS A 160 14.50 8.59 16.38
N ASN A 161 15.38 9.44 16.91
CA ASN A 161 16.55 9.94 16.20
C ASN A 161 17.38 8.82 15.55
N SER A 162 17.65 7.73 16.30
CA SER A 162 18.36 6.54 15.80
C SER A 162 17.63 5.76 14.71
N SER A 163 16.42 6.18 14.34
CA SER A 163 15.57 5.50 13.37
C SER A 163 15.23 6.30 12.13
N VAL A 164 15.58 7.58 12.10
CA VAL A 164 15.48 8.40 10.90
C VAL A 164 16.31 7.77 9.77
N GLY A 165 15.74 7.67 8.57
CA GLY A 165 16.35 6.99 7.42
C GLY A 165 16.08 5.49 7.37
N SER A 166 15.31 4.94 8.31
CA SER A 166 14.91 3.53 8.27
C SER A 166 13.63 3.31 7.48
N VAL A 167 13.59 2.17 6.78
CA VAL A 167 12.42 1.65 6.09
C VAL A 167 11.98 0.39 6.83
N THR A 168 10.73 0.34 7.27
CA THR A 168 10.13 -0.85 7.89
C THR A 168 9.10 -1.47 6.99
N VAL A 169 9.03 -2.79 6.98
CA VAL A 169 8.04 -3.57 6.26
C VAL A 169 7.28 -4.42 7.26
N LYS A 170 5.96 -4.38 7.24
CA LYS A 170 5.14 -5.12 8.20
C LYS A 170 3.91 -5.75 7.54
N PRO A 171 3.46 -6.90 8.05
CA PRO A 171 2.16 -7.47 7.67
C PRO A 171 1.02 -6.64 8.26
N GLY A 172 -0.14 -6.69 7.62
CA GLY A 172 -1.36 -6.08 8.10
C GLY A 172 -1.50 -4.60 7.76
N PRO A 173 -2.60 -3.98 8.22
CA PRO A 173 -2.97 -2.64 7.82
C PRO A 173 -2.04 -1.59 8.44
N LEU A 174 -1.78 -0.57 7.65
CA LEU A 174 -1.22 0.70 8.08
C LEU A 174 -2.33 1.56 8.70
N LYS A 175 -2.00 2.28 9.77
CA LYS A 175 -2.77 3.44 10.22
C LYS A 175 -2.08 4.70 9.69
N PRO A 176 -2.60 5.32 8.62
CA PRO A 176 -1.91 6.43 7.99
C PRO A 176 -2.01 7.71 8.80
N GLY A 177 -1.13 8.66 8.51
CA GLY A 177 -1.28 10.04 8.99
C GLY A 177 -0.63 10.31 10.33
N SER A 178 0.61 9.84 10.53
CA SER A 178 1.39 10.09 11.74
C SER A 178 1.52 11.58 12.13
N GLY A 179 1.30 12.52 11.20
CA GLY A 179 1.31 13.97 11.47
C GLY A 179 -0.05 14.66 11.34
N VAL A 180 -1.15 13.92 11.24
CA VAL A 180 -2.50 14.48 11.15
C VAL A 180 -3.38 13.97 12.29
N ASN A 181 -4.00 14.88 13.05
CA ASN A 181 -4.95 14.56 14.12
C ASN A 181 -6.32 14.13 13.54
N LYS A 182 -6.34 13.12 12.67
CA LYS A 182 -7.55 12.58 12.06
C LYS A 182 -7.60 11.08 12.25
N ASP A 183 -8.79 10.56 12.51
CA ASP A 183 -9.03 9.12 12.55
C ASP A 183 -9.18 8.61 11.12
N LEU A 184 -8.07 8.10 10.55
CA LEU A 184 -8.03 7.58 9.19
C LEU A 184 -8.26 6.06 9.19
N PRO A 185 -8.99 5.54 8.18
CA PRO A 185 -9.26 4.12 8.08
C PRO A 185 -7.96 3.31 7.96
N PRO A 186 -7.80 2.21 8.71
CA PRO A 186 -6.67 1.32 8.55
C PRO A 186 -6.71 0.64 7.17
N ILE A 187 -5.59 0.63 6.45
CA ILE A 187 -5.55 0.16 5.05
C ILE A 187 -4.31 -0.68 4.76
N GLY A 188 -4.44 -1.67 3.88
CA GLY A 188 -3.34 -2.52 3.43
C GLY A 188 -3.39 -3.94 4.01
N ASP A 189 -2.91 -4.89 3.20
CA ASP A 189 -2.55 -6.24 3.65
C ASP A 189 -1.11 -6.32 4.13
N MET A 190 -0.28 -5.41 3.63
CA MET A 190 1.12 -5.21 3.94
C MET A 190 1.41 -3.72 3.86
N HIS A 191 2.32 -3.22 4.68
CA HIS A 191 2.73 -1.82 4.59
C HIS A 191 4.23 -1.60 4.71
N ILE A 192 4.66 -0.50 4.08
CA ILE A 192 6.02 0.02 4.14
C ILE A 192 5.96 1.43 4.74
N THR A 193 6.74 1.67 5.79
CA THR A 193 6.87 3.00 6.39
C THR A 193 8.30 3.48 6.30
N GLY A 194 8.50 4.67 5.75
CA GLY A 194 9.77 5.38 5.80
C GLY A 194 9.81 6.34 6.97
N LEU A 195 10.74 6.16 7.90
CA LEU A 195 10.96 7.09 9.01
C LEU A 195 11.77 8.30 8.50
N VAL A 196 11.08 9.36 8.14
CA VAL A 196 11.66 10.52 7.44
C VAL A 196 12.24 11.57 8.39
N ASN A 197 11.81 11.59 9.65
CA ASN A 197 12.29 12.54 10.66
C ASN A 197 11.98 12.08 12.10
N ILE A 198 12.37 12.89 13.08
CA ILE A 198 12.18 12.65 14.52
C ILE A 198 10.73 12.98 14.91
N GLY A 199 10.05 12.08 15.62
CA GLY A 199 8.69 12.29 16.15
C GLY A 199 8.66 12.88 17.55
N GLY A 200 7.46 13.14 18.05
CA GLY A 200 7.23 13.69 19.38
C GLY A 200 6.42 14.98 19.33
N TYR A 201 7.07 16.12 19.55
CA TYR A 201 6.38 17.41 19.59
C TYR A 201 6.29 18.05 18.20
N MET A 202 5.15 18.67 17.89
CA MET A 202 4.91 19.42 16.64
C MET A 202 5.15 18.61 15.34
N GLU A 203 4.69 17.36 15.30
CA GLU A 203 4.91 16.42 14.19
C GLU A 203 4.51 16.96 12.81
N TYR A 204 3.44 17.75 12.74
CA TYR A 204 3.04 18.44 11.51
C TYR A 204 4.12 19.40 10.98
N MET A 205 4.71 20.22 11.85
CA MET A 205 5.77 21.17 11.45
C MET A 205 7.07 20.44 11.10
N VAL A 206 7.39 19.37 11.83
CA VAL A 206 8.53 18.51 11.53
C VAL A 206 8.43 17.95 10.12
N LEU A 207 7.25 17.46 9.71
CA LEU A 207 7.04 16.96 8.35
C LEU A 207 7.23 18.08 7.31
N GLN A 208 6.73 19.29 7.58
CA GLN A 208 6.92 20.45 6.67
C GLN A 208 8.39 20.87 6.52
N SER A 209 9.22 20.69 7.56
CA SER A 209 10.63 21.08 7.57
C SER A 209 11.59 19.91 7.34
N THR A 210 11.08 18.73 6.96
CA THR A 210 11.92 17.55 6.74
C THR A 210 12.84 17.75 5.53
N ARG A 211 14.08 17.26 5.62
CA ARG A 211 15.06 17.38 4.53
C ARG A 211 14.61 16.55 3.32
N LEU A 212 14.24 17.23 2.25
CA LEU A 212 13.84 16.59 0.99
C LEU A 212 14.90 15.62 0.44
N SER A 213 16.19 15.90 0.64
CA SER A 213 17.28 15.03 0.19
C SER A 213 17.22 13.63 0.83
N LEU A 214 16.83 13.53 2.10
CA LEU A 214 16.61 12.25 2.78
C LEU A 214 15.40 11.53 2.17
N VAL A 215 14.27 12.23 2.08
CA VAL A 215 13.01 11.69 1.52
C VAL A 215 13.22 11.17 0.10
N PHE A 216 13.93 11.91 -0.73
CA PHE A 216 14.22 11.52 -2.11
C PHE A 216 15.10 10.27 -2.20
N LYS A 217 16.13 10.16 -1.34
CA LYS A 217 16.95 8.94 -1.26
C LYS A 217 16.10 7.75 -0.79
N MET A 218 15.22 7.95 0.19
CA MET A 218 14.32 6.90 0.69
C MET A 218 13.35 6.44 -0.40
N ALA A 219 12.76 7.38 -1.15
CA ALA A 219 11.88 7.07 -2.26
C ALA A 219 12.60 6.20 -3.33
N LYS A 220 13.85 6.53 -3.67
CA LYS A 220 14.67 5.74 -4.60
C LYS A 220 14.96 4.33 -4.07
N LEU A 221 15.26 4.19 -2.79
CA LEU A 221 15.50 2.90 -2.15
C LEU A 221 14.22 2.03 -2.18
N ILE A 222 13.10 2.59 -1.73
CA ILE A 222 11.82 1.88 -1.62
C ILE A 222 11.31 1.46 -3.00
N SER A 223 11.29 2.39 -3.97
CA SER A 223 10.81 2.08 -5.32
C SER A 223 11.63 0.98 -6.00
N ARG A 224 12.96 0.95 -5.79
CA ARG A 224 13.83 -0.12 -6.29
C ARG A 224 13.55 -1.45 -5.59
N GLY A 225 13.43 -1.45 -4.27
CA GLY A 225 13.12 -2.65 -3.49
C GLY A 225 11.81 -3.29 -3.94
N ILE A 226 10.76 -2.49 -4.10
CA ILE A 226 9.44 -2.92 -4.58
C ILE A 226 9.53 -3.48 -6.01
N ASN A 227 10.11 -2.72 -6.95
CA ASN A 227 10.23 -3.17 -8.35
C ASN A 227 10.98 -4.51 -8.45
N TRP A 228 12.10 -4.64 -7.73
CA TRP A 228 12.86 -5.89 -7.72
C TRP A 228 12.09 -7.06 -7.09
N SER A 229 11.28 -6.81 -6.07
CA SER A 229 10.45 -7.84 -5.47
C SER A 229 9.35 -8.31 -6.42
N ILE A 230 8.60 -7.38 -7.01
CA ILE A 230 7.54 -7.67 -7.98
C ILE A 230 8.09 -8.49 -9.14
N ARG A 231 9.17 -8.03 -9.76
CA ARG A 231 9.82 -8.77 -10.84
C ARG A 231 10.19 -10.18 -10.41
N SER A 232 10.68 -10.38 -9.20
CA SER A 232 11.09 -11.71 -8.73
C SER A 232 9.92 -12.64 -8.45
N VAL A 233 8.75 -12.12 -8.04
CA VAL A 233 7.55 -12.94 -7.82
C VAL A 233 6.99 -13.43 -9.16
N ASN A 234 7.01 -12.58 -10.20
CA ASN A 234 6.56 -12.94 -11.54
C ASN A 234 7.43 -13.99 -12.26
N TYR A 235 8.62 -14.32 -11.73
CA TYR A 235 9.48 -15.42 -12.23
C TYR A 235 9.32 -16.72 -11.42
N ILE A 236 8.49 -16.73 -10.37
CA ILE A 236 8.31 -17.90 -9.49
C ILE A 236 7.01 -18.65 -9.80
N ASN A 237 6.08 -18.01 -10.52
CA ASN A 237 4.88 -18.63 -11.09
C ASN A 237 5.08 -18.87 -12.59
#